data_AF-A0A0S4XNU3-F1
#
_entry.id   AF-A0A0S4XNU3-F1
#
_cell.length_a   1.000
_cell.length_b   1.000
_cell.length_c   1.000
_cell.angle_alpha   90.00
_cell.angle_beta   90.00
_cell.angle_gamma   90.00
#
_symmetry.space_group_name_H-M   'P 1'
#
loop_
_entity.id
_entity.type
_entity.pdbx_description
1 polymer ?
#
loop_
_entity_poly.entity_id
_entity_poly.type
_entity_poly.pdbx_seq_one_letter_code
_entity_poly.pdbx_strand_id
1 'polypeptide(L)' 'MKIDDILFELESNYIDEKDIKTIKKYIDENGIRLAEIDRMLEDMGYDAIFDDYEAISSNASVQKINSKKHLSD' A
#
# COMPACT_ATOMS: atom_id res chain seq x y z
N MET A 1 3.24 -4.17 3.68
CA MET A 1 1.92 -4.74 3.38
C MET A 1 1.97 -5.33 1.98
N LYS A 2 1.44 -6.54 1.77
CA LYS A 2 1.31 -7.16 0.44
C LYS A 2 -0.06 -6.82 -0.16
N ILE A 3 -0.21 -7.04 -1.46
CA ILE A 3 -1.48 -6.84 -2.16
C ILE A 3 -2.56 -7.74 -1.55
N ASP A 4 -2.24 -9.00 -1.26
CA ASP A 4 -3.19 -9.94 -0.66
C ASP A 4 -3.70 -9.47 0.71
N ASP A 5 -2.86 -8.81 1.52
CA ASP A 5 -3.27 -8.24 2.80
C ASP A 5 -4.29 -7.11 2.59
N ILE A 6 -4.06 -6.23 1.60
CA ILE A 6 -4.97 -5.13 1.28
C ILE A 6 -6.32 -5.68 0.82
N LEU A 7 -6.32 -6.65 -0.10
CA LEU A 7 -7.56 -7.25 -0.60
C LEU A 7 -8.35 -7.91 0.53
N PHE A 8 -7.67 -8.59 1.44
CA PHE A 8 -8.29 -9.20 2.62
C PHE A 8 -8.95 -8.15 3.55
N GLU A 9 -8.28 -7.03 3.80
CA GLU A 9 -8.85 -5.93 4.60
C GLU A 9 -10.09 -5.33 3.92
N LEU A 10 -10.06 -5.14 2.60
CA LEU A 10 -11.22 -4.64 1.84
C LEU A 10 -12.41 -5.62 1.91
N GLU A 11 -12.16 -6.92 1.74
CA GLU A 11 -13.21 -7.94 1.87
C GLU A 11 -13.77 -7.99 3.29
N SER A 12 -12.90 -7.85 4.30
CA SER A 12 -13.29 -7.85 5.73
C SER A 12 -14.11 -6.62 6.11
N ASN A 13 -13.96 -5.51 5.39
CA ASN A 13 -14.74 -4.28 5.56
C ASN A 13 -15.97 -4.23 4.64
N TYR A 14 -16.37 -5.35 4.04
CA TYR A 14 -17.57 -5.46 3.20
C TYR A 14 -17.59 -4.54 1.98
N ILE A 15 -16.42 -4.21 1.44
CA ILE A 15 -16.31 -3.46 0.19
C ILE A 15 -16.80 -4.34 -0.97
N ASP A 16 -17.53 -3.75 -1.92
CA ASP A 16 -18.09 -4.48 -3.05
C ASP A 16 -16.98 -5.06 -3.95
N GLU A 17 -17.16 -6.29 -4.44
CA GLU A 17 -16.17 -6.99 -5.28
C GLU A 17 -15.77 -6.19 -6.54
N LYS A 18 -16.68 -5.36 -7.06
CA LYS A 18 -16.42 -4.47 -8.21
C LYS A 18 -15.38 -3.41 -7.85
N ASP A 19 -15.48 -2.85 -6.67
CA ASP A 19 -14.65 -1.75 -6.20
C ASP A 19 -13.30 -2.30 -5.72
N ILE A 20 -13.29 -3.48 -5.11
CA ILE A 20 -12.07 -4.26 -4.84
C ILE A 20 -11.28 -4.52 -6.14
N LYS A 21 -11.95 -4.92 -7.23
CA LYS A 21 -11.28 -5.09 -8.55
C LYS A 21 -10.68 -3.79 -9.08
N THR A 22 -11.35 -2.66 -8.84
CA THR A 22 -10.87 -1.34 -9.25
C THR A 22 -9.61 -0.95 -8.47
N ILE A 23 -9.63 -1.14 -7.15
CA ILE A 23 -8.48 -0.89 -6.26
C ILE A 23 -7.32 -1.82 -6.61
N LYS A 24 -7.58 -3.11 -6.85
CA LYS A 24 -6.56 -4.08 -7.28
C LYS A 24 -5.87 -3.62 -8.56
N LYS A 25 -6.65 -3.21 -9.57
CA LYS A 25 -6.11 -2.71 -10.83
C LYS A 25 -5.23 -1.47 -10.61
N TYR A 26 -5.68 -0.54 -9.76
CA TYR A 26 -4.88 0.63 -9.39
C TYR A 26 -3.53 0.25 -8.77
N ILE A 27 -3.53 -0.73 -7.85
CA ILE A 27 -2.31 -1.24 -7.21
C ILE A 27 -1.37 -1.92 -8.21
N ASP A 28 -1.91 -2.71 -9.15
CA ASP A 28 -1.12 -3.33 -10.22
C ASP A 28 -0.47 -2.28 -11.14
N GLU A 29 -1.14 -1.16 -11.42
CA GLU A 29 -0.65 -0.10 -12.31
C GLU A 29 0.30 0.90 -11.61
N ASN A 30 0.09 1.19 -10.33
CA ASN A 30 0.77 2.29 -9.62
C ASN A 30 1.58 1.84 -8.38
N GLY A 31 1.48 0.58 -8.02
CA GLY A 31 1.98 0.05 -6.75
C GLY A 31 1.06 0.35 -5.57
N ILE A 32 1.44 -0.16 -4.40
CA ILE A 32 0.68 0.02 -3.15
C ILE A 32 0.84 1.47 -2.65
N ARG A 33 -0.27 2.21 -2.60
CA ARG A 33 -0.36 3.58 -2.07
C ARG A 33 -1.59 3.72 -1.19
N LEU A 34 -1.45 3.45 0.11
CA LEU A 34 -2.56 3.34 1.05
C LEU A 34 -3.40 4.62 1.13
N ALA A 35 -2.76 5.79 1.23
CA ALA A 35 -3.45 7.08 1.24
C ALA A 35 -4.38 7.30 0.03
N GLU A 36 -3.94 6.89 -1.16
CA GLU A 36 -4.78 7.03 -2.36
C GLU A 36 -5.87 5.96 -2.40
N ILE A 37 -5.61 4.77 -1.86
CA ILE A 37 -6.64 3.73 -1.72
C ILE A 37 -7.73 4.22 -0.77
N ASP A 38 -7.38 4.83 0.36
CA ASP A 38 -8.36 5.43 1.29
C ASP A 38 -9.17 6.52 0.62
N ARG A 39 -8.50 7.42 -0.11
CA ARG A 39 -9.21 8.45 -0.88
C ARG A 39 -10.17 7.85 -1.91
N MET A 40 -9.74 6.78 -2.61
CA MET A 40 -10.60 6.06 -3.55
C MET A 40 -11.81 5.43 -2.86
N LEU A 41 -11.62 4.88 -1.65
CA LEU A 41 -12.70 4.34 -0.83
C LEU A 41 -13.70 5.42 -0.43
N GLU A 42 -13.21 6.57 0.04
CA GLU A 42 -14.04 7.74 0.39
C GLU A 42 -14.83 8.26 -0.83
N ASP A 43 -14.19 8.37 -2.00
CA ASP A 43 -14.84 8.77 -3.25
C ASP A 43 -15.92 7.77 -3.69
N MET A 44 -15.78 6.50 -3.33
CA MET A 44 -16.77 5.43 -3.55
C MET A 44 -17.86 5.41 -2.47
N GLY A 45 -17.72 6.19 -1.40
CA GLY A 45 -18.67 6.29 -0.29
C GLY A 45 -18.41 5.33 0.87
N TYR A 46 -17.22 4.75 0.96
CA TYR A 46 -16.77 3.93 2.08
C TYR A 46 -15.91 4.76 3.04
N ASP A 47 -15.77 4.27 4.27
CA ASP A 47 -14.82 4.86 5.23
C ASP A 47 -13.38 4.46 4.86
N ALA A 48 -12.43 5.32 5.24
CA ALA A 48 -11.01 5.00 5.13
C ALA A 48 -10.66 3.81 6.04
N ILE A 49 -9.88 2.85 5.51
CA ILE A 49 -9.52 1.61 6.20
C ILE A 49 -8.04 1.63 6.60
N PHE A 50 -7.19 2.30 5.82
CA PHE A 50 -5.75 2.25 5.95
C PHE A 50 -5.11 3.52 6.54
N ASP A 51 -5.93 4.49 6.98
CA ASP A 51 -5.47 5.79 7.50
C ASP A 51 -4.53 5.60 8.72
N ASP A 52 -4.82 4.60 9.56
CA ASP A 52 -3.98 4.22 10.70
C ASP A 52 -2.65 3.53 10.31
N TYR A 53 -2.51 3.05 9.07
CA TYR A 53 -1.32 2.31 8.60
C TYR A 53 -0.26 3.22 7.97
N GLU A 54 -0.59 4.46 7.59
CA GLU A 54 0.35 5.44 7.01
C GLU A 54 1.50 5.81 7.96
N ALA A 55 1.33 5.64 9.28
CA ALA A 55 2.36 5.94 10.27
C ALA A 55 3.65 5.10 10.12
N ILE A 56 3.62 3.99 9.36
CA ILE A 56 4.72 3.02 9.30
C ILE A 56 5.56 3.14 8.00
N SER A 57 5.03 3.76 6.94
CA SER A 57 5.65 3.67 5.59
C SER A 57 6.71 4.75 5.28
N SER A 58 6.79 5.82 6.07
CA SER A 58 7.72 6.94 5.81
C SER A 58 9.22 6.61 5.96
N ASN A 59 9.61 5.36 6.24
CA ASN A 59 11.00 4.97 6.49
C ASN A 59 11.53 3.79 5.67
N ALA A 60 10.96 3.47 4.51
CA ALA A 60 11.64 2.62 3.53
C ALA A 60 12.47 3.46 2.53
N SER A 61 13.25 4.41 3.03
CA SER A 61 14.34 5.00 2.27
C SER A 61 15.29 3.87 1.88
N VAL A 62 15.34 3.54 0.59
CA VAL A 62 16.31 2.63 0.00
C VAL A 62 17.72 3.16 0.26
N GLN A 63 18.29 2.86 1.43
CA GLN A 63 19.72 3.07 1.69
C GLN A 63 20.48 1.95 0.98
N LYS A 64 20.76 2.16 -0.33
CA LYS A 64 21.87 1.48 -1.00
C LYS A 64 23.18 1.96 -0.37
N ILE A 65 23.56 1.37 0.77
CA ILE A 65 24.90 1.49 1.31
C ILE A 65 25.81 0.55 0.51
N ASN A 66 26.35 1.07 -0.58
CA ASN A 66 27.42 0.42 -1.33
C ASN A 66 28.73 0.55 -0.53
N SER A 67 28.89 -0.28 0.50
CA SER A 67 30.12 -0.32 1.30
C SER A 67 31.20 -1.12 0.57
N LYS A 68 31.72 -0.58 -0.55
CA LYS A 68 33.05 -0.95 -1.03
C LYS A 68 34.07 -0.29 -0.09
N LYS A 69 34.52 -1.02 0.94
CA LYS A 69 35.80 -0.72 1.57
C LYS A 69 36.71 -1.92 1.46
N HIS A 70 37.54 -1.84 0.42
CA HIS A 70 38.86 -2.45 0.35
C HIS A 70 39.60 -2.12 1.65
N LEU A 71 40.09 -3.14 2.36
CA LEU A 71 41.22 -3.00 3.25
C LEU A 71 42.23 -4.04 2.80
N SER A 72 43.29 -3.50 2.19
CA SER A 72 44.47 -4.19 1.71
C SER A 72 45.32 -4.67 2.89
N ASP A 73 45.93 -5.84 2.69
CA ASP A 73 47.05 -6.50 3.38
C ASP A 73 47.20 -6.35 4.90
#